data_AF-A0A7X9AAQ1-F1
#
_entry.id   AF-A0A7X9AAQ1-F1
#
_cell.length_a   1.000
_cell.length_b   1.000
_cell.length_c   1.000
_cell.angle_alpha   90.00
_cell.angle_beta   90.00
_cell.angle_gamma   90.00
#
_symmetry.space_group_name_H-M   'P 1'
#
loop_
_entity.id
_entity.type
_entity.pdbx_description
1 polymer ?
#
loop_
_entity_poly.entity_id
_entity_poly.type
_entity_poly.pdbx_seq_one_letter_code
_entity_poly.pdbx_strand_id
1 'polypeptide(L)'
;MNYPERMANLRRRKAEQTAAKLRQLGIRNEDDYGCVLPPADFKVELPCRDENGSFFGAYAWGKNFRWLMEHHPAYIDPDDALAGRWMFMLSRMRLGYKLELANFPFDYSHLKPEQIKYDITCGIGKDAHFAPDYEIGLQLGWGGLLEKAHAAREQFAENPEARELFDAEIDAIEGVQCWVRHLAEAADKKSRSETDPVLRNNLESMAAINYKLIASPPETLREA
;
A
#
# COMPACT_ATOMS: atom_id res chain seq x y z
N MET A 1 12.56 25.23 -14.13
CA MET A 1 12.13 24.10 -14.97
C MET A 1 10.72 24.32 -15.47
N ASN A 2 10.40 23.97 -16.72
CA ASN A 2 9.06 24.11 -17.30
C ASN A 2 8.29 22.77 -17.34
N TYR A 3 6.99 22.82 -17.67
CA TYR A 3 6.13 21.62 -17.67
C TYR A 3 6.54 20.53 -18.68
N PRO A 4 6.88 20.85 -19.95
CA PRO A 4 7.41 19.86 -20.89
C PRO A 4 8.66 19.13 -20.38
N GLU A 5 9.60 19.86 -19.77
CA GLU A 5 10.81 19.27 -19.17
C GLU A 5 10.48 18.29 -18.05
N ARG A 6 9.56 18.67 -17.14
CA ARG A 6 9.09 17.78 -16.07
C ARG A 6 8.48 16.49 -16.61
N MET A 7 7.65 16.62 -17.65
CA MET A 7 7.03 15.46 -18.30
C MET A 7 8.07 14.54 -18.95
N ALA A 8 9.10 15.12 -19.60
CA ALA A 8 10.19 14.35 -20.17
C ALA A 8 11.01 13.61 -19.09
N ASN A 9 11.29 14.26 -17.95
CA ASN A 9 11.97 13.65 -16.80
C ASN A 9 11.19 12.46 -16.23
N LEU A 10 9.87 12.62 -16.04
CA LEU A 10 9.00 11.56 -15.53
C LEU A 10 8.98 10.36 -16.47
N ARG A 11 8.85 10.58 -17.79
CA ARG A 11 8.89 9.50 -18.80
C ARG A 11 10.21 8.76 -18.79
N ARG A 12 11.33 9.49 -18.74
CA ARG A 12 12.67 8.90 -18.66
C ARG A 12 12.82 8.03 -17.41
N ARG A 13 12.43 8.54 -16.23
CA ARG A 13 12.51 7.77 -14.99
C ARG A 13 11.63 6.54 -14.99
N LYS A 14 10.41 6.62 -15.52
CA LYS A 14 9.54 5.43 -15.67
C LYS A 14 10.21 4.38 -16.56
N ALA A 15 10.84 4.77 -17.66
CA ALA A 15 11.60 3.85 -18.51
C ALA A 15 12.79 3.21 -17.77
N GLU A 16 13.55 4.00 -17.00
CA GLU A 16 14.65 3.52 -16.16
C GLU A 16 14.17 2.52 -15.09
N GLN A 17 13.06 2.81 -14.42
CA GLN A 17 12.44 1.95 -13.42
C GLN A 17 11.96 0.63 -14.05
N THR A 18 11.29 0.68 -15.20
CA THR A 18 10.87 -0.52 -15.93
C THR A 18 12.07 -1.37 -16.36
N ALA A 19 13.14 -0.75 -16.87
CA ALA A 19 14.37 -1.47 -17.23
C ALA A 19 15.06 -2.08 -16.00
N ALA A 20 15.10 -1.38 -14.87
CA ALA A 20 15.66 -1.90 -13.62
C ALA A 20 14.87 -3.11 -13.10
N LYS A 21 13.53 -3.02 -13.11
CA LYS A 21 12.65 -4.14 -12.75
C LYS A 21 12.85 -5.33 -13.67
N LEU A 22 12.94 -5.13 -14.98
CA LEU A 22 13.20 -6.20 -15.94
C LEU A 22 14.53 -6.92 -15.65
N ARG A 23 15.59 -6.17 -15.31
CA ARG A 23 16.90 -6.75 -14.97
C ARG A 23 16.87 -7.59 -13.70
N GLN A 24 16.18 -7.13 -12.66
CA GLN A 24 16.19 -7.81 -11.35
C GLN A 24 15.13 -8.90 -11.22
N LEU A 25 13.97 -8.70 -11.83
CA LEU A 25 12.76 -9.49 -11.60
C LEU A 25 12.31 -10.30 -12.82
N GLY A 26 12.99 -10.12 -13.96
CA GLY A 26 12.63 -10.77 -15.22
C GLY A 26 11.40 -10.15 -15.90
N ILE A 27 10.95 -10.81 -16.96
CA ILE A 27 9.72 -10.43 -17.68
C ILE A 27 8.52 -10.67 -16.77
N ARG A 28 7.64 -9.67 -16.67
CA ARG A 28 6.38 -9.77 -15.91
C ARG A 28 5.24 -9.17 -16.73
N ASN A 29 4.12 -9.87 -16.76
CA ASN A 29 2.87 -9.36 -17.35
C ASN A 29 2.03 -8.66 -16.27
N GLU A 30 2.66 -7.72 -15.55
CA GLU A 30 2.16 -7.13 -14.29
C GLU A 30 2.76 -5.71 -14.07
N ASP A 31 3.23 -5.02 -15.12
CA ASP A 31 3.87 -3.69 -14.92
C ASP A 31 2.85 -2.56 -14.67
N ASP A 32 1.56 -2.86 -14.76
CA ASP A 32 0.42 -1.99 -14.48
C ASP A 32 0.30 -1.59 -13.00
N TYR A 33 0.91 -2.36 -12.08
CA TYR A 33 0.92 -2.05 -10.65
C TYR A 33 1.75 -0.81 -10.26
N GLY A 34 2.44 -0.16 -11.20
CA GLY A 34 3.15 1.10 -10.93
C GLY A 34 4.30 0.99 -9.91
N CYS A 35 4.73 -0.24 -9.58
CA CYS A 35 5.71 -0.47 -8.53
C CYS A 35 7.12 0.01 -8.90
N VAL A 36 7.92 0.35 -7.89
CA VAL A 36 9.35 0.60 -8.02
C VAL A 36 10.14 -0.42 -7.20
N LEU A 37 11.41 -0.63 -7.54
CA LEU A 37 12.27 -1.51 -6.75
C LEU A 37 12.55 -0.88 -5.38
N PRO A 38 12.54 -1.67 -4.30
CA PRO A 38 12.97 -1.18 -3.00
C PRO A 38 14.50 -0.94 -2.97
N PRO A 39 14.98 -0.15 -1.99
CA PRO A 39 16.40 -0.09 -1.66
C PRO A 39 16.97 -1.51 -1.44
N ALA A 40 18.18 -1.76 -1.96
CA ALA A 40 18.78 -3.09 -1.93
C ALA A 40 19.09 -3.61 -0.50
N ASP A 41 19.23 -2.69 0.45
CA ASP A 41 19.50 -2.94 1.86
C ASP A 41 18.22 -3.06 2.70
N PHE A 42 17.03 -2.83 2.13
CA PHE A 42 15.79 -2.97 2.85
C PHE A 42 15.50 -4.44 3.17
N LYS A 43 15.32 -4.75 4.46
CA LYS A 43 15.00 -6.09 4.94
C LYS A 43 13.57 -6.14 5.46
N VAL A 44 12.85 -7.18 5.07
CA VAL A 44 11.48 -7.42 5.53
C VAL A 44 11.52 -8.32 6.74
N GLU A 45 10.96 -7.86 7.86
CA GLU A 45 10.82 -8.61 9.10
C GLU A 45 9.37 -8.51 9.60
N LEU A 46 8.46 -9.24 8.96
CA LEU A 46 7.04 -9.24 9.34
C LEU A 46 6.86 -9.81 10.76
N PRO A 47 6.11 -9.12 11.65
CA PRO A 47 5.96 -9.51 13.05
C PRO A 47 5.12 -10.76 13.26
N CYS A 48 4.21 -11.08 12.34
CA CYS A 48 3.30 -12.22 12.45
C CYS A 48 3.54 -13.21 11.32
N ARG A 49 4.05 -14.40 11.67
CA ARG A 49 4.15 -15.55 10.78
C ARG A 49 3.76 -16.83 11.52
N ASP A 50 3.15 -17.76 10.81
CA ASP A 50 2.95 -19.12 11.27
C ASP A 50 4.22 -19.97 11.13
N GLU A 51 4.17 -21.21 11.61
CA GLU A 51 5.27 -22.20 11.53
C GLU A 51 5.72 -22.50 10.09
N ASN A 52 4.87 -22.23 9.10
CA ASN A 52 5.15 -22.40 7.67
C ASN A 52 5.63 -21.09 7.01
N GLY A 53 5.87 -20.03 7.77
CA GLY A 53 6.30 -18.73 7.27
C GLY A 53 5.22 -17.93 6.53
N SER A 54 3.96 -18.36 6.62
CA SER A 54 2.77 -17.69 6.06
C SER A 54 2.07 -16.86 7.15
N PHE A 55 0.95 -16.21 6.82
CA PHE A 55 0.10 -15.51 7.78
C PHE A 55 -1.34 -15.40 7.27
N PHE A 56 -2.31 -15.49 8.19
CA PHE A 56 -3.75 -15.54 7.91
C PHE A 56 -4.54 -14.85 9.03
N GLY A 57 -5.82 -14.54 8.77
CA GLY A 57 -6.70 -13.89 9.74
C GLY A 57 -6.50 -12.38 9.85
N ALA A 58 -7.51 -11.68 10.36
CA ALA A 58 -7.51 -10.23 10.42
C ALA A 58 -6.32 -9.72 11.23
N TYR A 59 -6.06 -10.32 12.39
CA TYR A 59 -4.94 -9.97 13.26
C TYR A 59 -3.58 -9.94 12.53
N ALA A 60 -3.19 -11.04 11.88
CA ALA A 60 -1.87 -11.13 11.27
C ALA A 60 -1.74 -10.21 10.05
N TRP A 61 -2.83 -10.04 9.29
CA TRP A 61 -2.87 -9.09 8.18
C TRP A 61 -2.72 -7.64 8.67
N GLY A 62 -3.47 -7.24 9.69
CA GLY A 62 -3.38 -5.90 10.28
C GLY A 62 -1.99 -5.60 10.81
N LYS A 63 -1.43 -6.48 11.65
CA LYS A 63 -0.08 -6.29 12.22
C LYS A 63 1.03 -6.24 11.18
N ASN A 64 1.01 -7.14 10.21
CA ASN A 64 2.02 -7.15 9.15
C ASN A 64 1.89 -5.95 8.22
N PHE A 65 0.66 -5.51 7.92
CA PHE A 65 0.43 -4.34 7.09
C PHE A 65 0.86 -3.05 7.78
N ARG A 66 0.51 -2.88 9.06
CA ARG A 66 1.00 -1.76 9.88
C ARG A 66 2.51 -1.70 9.87
N TRP A 67 3.18 -2.81 10.20
CA TRP A 67 4.63 -2.90 10.18
C TRP A 67 5.18 -2.50 8.80
N LEU A 68 4.58 -3.03 7.72
CA LEU A 68 5.02 -2.72 6.37
C LEU A 68 4.91 -1.23 6.07
N MET A 69 3.82 -0.57 6.44
CA MET A 69 3.62 0.87 6.21
C MET A 69 4.55 1.74 7.06
N GLU A 70 4.78 1.36 8.32
CA GLU A 70 5.74 2.03 9.22
C GLU A 70 7.18 1.93 8.72
N HIS A 71 7.53 0.86 8.01
CA HIS A 71 8.89 0.63 7.51
C HIS A 71 9.03 0.85 5.99
N HIS A 72 7.93 1.12 5.27
CA HIS A 72 7.97 1.23 3.81
C HIS A 72 8.89 2.39 3.40
N PRO A 73 9.90 2.16 2.55
CA PRO A 73 10.78 3.23 2.10
C PRO A 73 9.99 4.34 1.40
N ALA A 74 10.27 5.58 1.78
CA ALA A 74 9.68 6.75 1.15
C ALA A 74 10.30 6.97 -0.24
N TYR A 75 9.45 7.27 -1.23
CA TYR A 75 9.88 7.66 -2.57
C TYR A 75 9.26 9.01 -2.92
N ILE A 76 10.11 10.01 -3.17
CA ILE A 76 9.68 11.37 -3.53
C ILE A 76 10.37 11.82 -4.81
N ASP A 77 9.55 12.23 -5.77
CA ASP A 77 9.96 12.72 -7.07
C ASP A 77 9.55 14.19 -7.22
N PRO A 78 10.50 15.13 -7.37
CA PRO A 78 10.20 16.56 -7.47
C PRO A 78 9.43 16.95 -8.74
N ASP A 79 9.51 16.16 -9.82
CA ASP A 79 8.71 16.47 -11.01
C ASP A 79 7.28 15.93 -10.90
N ASP A 80 7.00 15.00 -9.99
CA ASP A 80 5.68 14.38 -9.80
C ASP A 80 4.78 15.26 -8.92
N ALA A 81 3.48 15.27 -9.20
CA ALA A 81 2.48 15.94 -8.36
C ALA A 81 2.14 15.13 -7.10
N LEU A 82 2.28 13.80 -7.16
CA LEU A 82 1.90 12.85 -6.11
C LEU A 82 3.11 12.38 -5.30
N ALA A 83 2.89 12.10 -4.02
CA ALA A 83 3.88 11.52 -3.13
C ALA A 83 3.81 9.99 -3.17
N GLY A 84 4.97 9.35 -3.02
CA GLY A 84 5.05 7.91 -2.81
C GLY A 84 5.01 7.08 -4.09
N ARG A 85 5.51 5.85 -3.93
CA ARG A 85 5.42 4.74 -4.87
C ARG A 85 5.36 3.45 -4.09
N TRP A 86 4.61 2.49 -4.61
CA TRP A 86 4.49 1.17 -4.02
C TRP A 86 5.71 0.31 -4.34
N MET A 87 6.22 -0.46 -3.37
CA MET A 87 7.35 -1.38 -3.55
C MET A 87 7.02 -2.84 -3.22
N PHE A 88 6.06 -3.07 -2.31
CA PHE A 88 5.81 -4.40 -1.76
C PHE A 88 4.34 -4.76 -1.74
N MET A 89 3.95 -5.87 -2.36
CA MET A 89 2.61 -6.42 -2.17
C MET A 89 2.64 -7.41 -1.01
N LEU A 90 1.97 -7.07 0.10
CA LEU A 90 1.99 -7.88 1.31
C LEU A 90 1.54 -9.33 1.06
N SER A 91 0.56 -9.55 0.17
CA SER A 91 0.13 -10.89 -0.20
C SER A 91 1.26 -11.79 -0.74
N ARG A 92 2.20 -11.19 -1.47
CA ARG A 92 3.37 -11.87 -2.06
C ARG A 92 4.48 -12.16 -1.06
N MET A 93 4.35 -11.68 0.19
CA MET A 93 5.35 -11.85 1.25
C MET A 93 5.10 -13.09 2.13
N ARG A 94 4.04 -13.86 1.83
CA ARG A 94 3.80 -15.19 2.39
C ARG A 94 4.80 -16.20 1.78
N LEU A 95 5.38 -17.05 2.61
CA LEU A 95 6.28 -18.10 2.10
C LEU A 95 5.53 -19.04 1.15
N GLY A 96 6.12 -19.32 -0.02
CA GLY A 96 5.51 -20.19 -1.02
C GLY A 96 4.34 -19.57 -1.79
N TYR A 97 4.16 -18.24 -1.76
CA TYR A 97 3.16 -17.55 -2.56
C TYR A 97 3.24 -17.95 -4.04
N LYS A 98 2.07 -18.21 -4.64
CA LYS A 98 1.87 -18.37 -6.07
C LYS A 98 0.66 -17.54 -6.47
N LEU A 99 0.80 -16.75 -7.54
CA LEU A 99 -0.26 -15.88 -8.04
C LEU A 99 -1.54 -16.66 -8.37
N GLU A 100 -1.38 -17.85 -8.95
CA GLU A 100 -2.52 -18.70 -9.36
C GLU A 100 -3.21 -19.36 -8.16
N LEU A 101 -2.45 -19.68 -7.11
CA LEU A 101 -2.93 -20.44 -5.96
C LEU A 101 -1.99 -20.29 -4.75
N ALA A 102 -2.21 -19.28 -3.92
CA ALA A 102 -1.47 -19.13 -2.69
C ALA A 102 -1.86 -20.23 -1.69
N ASN A 103 -0.94 -20.55 -0.78
CA ASN A 103 -1.21 -21.45 0.33
C ASN A 103 -2.42 -20.92 1.11
N PHE A 104 -3.46 -21.76 1.24
CA PHE A 104 -4.68 -21.47 1.97
C PHE A 104 -4.68 -22.30 3.25
N PRO A 105 -5.12 -21.75 4.41
CA PRO A 105 -4.92 -22.41 5.69
C PRO A 105 -5.87 -23.59 5.92
N PHE A 106 -6.87 -23.76 5.05
CA PHE A 106 -7.87 -24.82 5.15
C PHE A 106 -7.72 -25.84 4.02
N ASP A 107 -7.91 -27.12 4.33
CA ASP A 107 -7.96 -28.16 3.29
C ASP A 107 -9.28 -28.08 2.50
N TYR A 108 -9.16 -27.83 1.21
CA TYR A 108 -10.27 -27.85 0.24
C TYR A 108 -10.04 -28.90 -0.85
N SER A 109 -9.18 -29.89 -0.61
CA SER A 109 -8.86 -30.98 -1.55
C SER A 109 -10.10 -31.70 -2.08
N HIS A 110 -11.13 -31.84 -1.24
CA HIS A 110 -12.43 -32.43 -1.58
C HIS A 110 -13.19 -31.66 -2.68
N LEU A 111 -12.92 -30.37 -2.88
CA LEU A 111 -13.55 -29.55 -3.94
C LEU A 111 -12.81 -29.66 -5.29
N LYS A 112 -11.54 -30.07 -5.29
CA LYS A 112 -10.70 -30.10 -6.51
C LYS A 112 -11.27 -30.96 -7.64
N PRO A 113 -11.84 -32.16 -7.39
CA PRO A 113 -12.43 -32.96 -8.46
C PRO A 113 -13.56 -32.23 -9.19
N GLU A 114 -14.43 -31.53 -8.47
CA GLU A 114 -15.54 -30.79 -9.07
C GLU A 114 -15.08 -29.52 -9.77
N GLN A 115 -14.10 -28.80 -9.19
CA GLN A 115 -13.50 -27.63 -9.82
C GLN A 115 -12.90 -27.98 -11.19
N ILE A 116 -12.21 -29.12 -11.30
CA ILE A 116 -11.67 -29.61 -12.58
C ILE A 116 -12.79 -30.04 -13.51
N LYS A 117 -13.76 -30.83 -13.02
CA LYS A 117 -14.87 -31.36 -13.83
C LYS A 117 -15.67 -30.25 -14.51
N TYR A 118 -15.87 -29.13 -13.82
CA TYR A 118 -16.68 -28.02 -14.30
C TYR A 118 -15.88 -26.79 -14.72
N ASP A 119 -14.55 -26.90 -14.85
CA ASP A 119 -13.65 -25.81 -15.25
C ASP A 119 -13.84 -24.53 -14.41
N ILE A 120 -13.98 -24.70 -13.08
CA ILE A 120 -14.26 -23.60 -12.16
C ILE A 120 -12.96 -22.89 -11.79
N THR A 121 -12.88 -21.62 -12.14
CA THR A 121 -11.88 -20.70 -11.58
C THR A 121 -12.30 -20.27 -10.16
N CYS A 122 -11.88 -21.02 -9.15
CA CYS A 122 -12.26 -20.71 -7.75
C CYS A 122 -11.46 -19.54 -7.17
N GLY A 123 -12.06 -18.82 -6.21
CA GLY A 123 -11.41 -17.73 -5.46
C GLY A 123 -10.60 -18.19 -4.24
N ILE A 124 -10.61 -19.49 -3.91
CA ILE A 124 -9.90 -20.02 -2.74
C ILE A 124 -8.39 -19.88 -2.97
N GLY A 125 -7.71 -19.17 -2.08
CA GLY A 125 -6.26 -18.93 -2.18
C GLY A 125 -5.85 -17.93 -3.27
N LYS A 126 -6.79 -17.19 -3.88
CA LYS A 126 -6.49 -16.13 -4.85
C LYS A 126 -6.43 -14.76 -4.19
N ASP A 127 -5.71 -13.84 -4.84
CA ASP A 127 -5.72 -12.43 -4.46
C ASP A 127 -7.07 -11.79 -4.83
N ALA A 128 -7.57 -10.93 -3.94
CA ALA A 128 -8.85 -10.26 -4.12
C ALA A 128 -8.77 -9.16 -5.18
N HIS A 129 -9.84 -9.03 -5.98
CA HIS A 129 -10.06 -7.90 -6.89
C HIS A 129 -11.33 -7.18 -6.42
N PHE A 130 -11.18 -5.97 -5.91
CA PHE A 130 -12.32 -5.15 -5.48
C PHE A 130 -12.11 -3.70 -5.90
N ALA A 131 -13.21 -3.01 -6.19
CA ALA A 131 -13.21 -1.57 -6.34
C ALA A 131 -13.39 -0.98 -4.93
N PRO A 132 -12.43 -0.20 -4.40
CA PRO A 132 -12.61 0.45 -3.12
C PRO A 132 -13.73 1.49 -3.22
N ASP A 133 -14.46 1.67 -2.13
CA ASP A 133 -15.36 2.80 -1.98
C ASP A 133 -14.51 4.06 -1.77
N TYR A 134 -14.35 4.85 -2.82
CA TYR A 134 -13.62 6.12 -2.73
C TYR A 134 -14.46 7.20 -2.05
N GLU A 135 -15.79 7.10 -2.07
CA GLU A 135 -16.66 8.13 -1.50
C GLU A 135 -16.44 8.27 0.00
N ILE A 136 -16.40 7.15 0.73
CA ILE A 136 -16.12 7.16 2.17
C ILE A 136 -14.73 7.76 2.47
N GLY A 137 -13.73 7.45 1.66
CA GLY A 137 -12.37 7.99 1.83
C GLY A 137 -12.30 9.49 1.60
N LEU A 138 -13.00 9.99 0.58
CA LEU A 138 -13.08 11.42 0.27
C LEU A 138 -13.89 12.20 1.31
N GLN A 139 -14.96 11.61 1.86
CA GLN A 139 -15.81 12.26 2.86
C GLN A 139 -15.16 12.31 4.25
N LEU A 140 -14.55 11.21 4.69
CA LEU A 140 -14.06 11.07 6.07
C LEU A 140 -12.56 11.34 6.21
N GLY A 141 -11.77 11.09 5.15
CA GLY A 141 -10.32 11.03 5.25
C GLY A 141 -9.84 9.93 6.21
N TRP A 142 -8.52 9.84 6.41
CA TRP A 142 -7.95 8.82 7.29
C TRP A 142 -8.33 9.03 8.78
N GLY A 143 -8.48 10.28 9.22
CA GLY A 143 -8.89 10.59 10.59
C GLY A 143 -10.34 10.18 10.89
N GLY A 144 -11.27 10.53 10.01
CA GLY A 144 -12.67 10.12 10.18
C GLY A 144 -12.88 8.62 10.03
N LEU A 145 -12.10 7.95 9.17
CA LEU A 145 -12.08 6.48 9.11
C LEU A 145 -11.58 5.86 10.42
N LEU A 146 -10.53 6.43 11.03
CA LEU A 146 -10.00 5.97 12.31
C LEU A 146 -11.03 6.14 13.45
N GLU A 147 -11.68 7.30 13.52
CA GLU A 147 -12.75 7.56 14.49
C GLU A 147 -13.91 6.57 14.33
N LYS A 148 -14.32 6.30 13.08
CA LYS A 148 -15.35 5.32 12.76
C LYS A 148 -14.96 3.91 13.20
N ALA A 149 -13.71 3.49 12.96
CA ALA A 149 -13.21 2.19 13.37
C ALA A 149 -13.15 2.06 14.91
N HIS A 150 -12.74 3.11 15.63
CA HIS A 150 -12.77 3.14 17.09
C HIS A 150 -14.20 3.06 17.65
N ALA A 151 -15.14 3.82 17.09
CA ALA A 151 -16.53 3.77 17.51
C ALA A 151 -17.15 2.38 17.27
N ALA A 152 -16.84 1.74 16.14
CA ALA A 152 -17.28 0.38 15.85
C ALA A 152 -16.65 -0.63 16.81
N ARG A 153 -15.34 -0.51 17.10
CA ARG A 153 -14.66 -1.34 18.09
C ARG A 153 -15.33 -1.28 19.47
N GLU A 154 -15.74 -0.10 19.92
CA GLU A 154 -16.46 0.09 21.19
C GLU A 154 -17.88 -0.49 21.13
N GLN A 155 -18.62 -0.19 20.06
CA GLN A 155 -19.99 -0.69 19.87
C GLN A 155 -20.06 -2.22 19.89
N PHE A 156 -19.06 -2.90 19.35
CA PHE A 156 -19.01 -4.36 19.24
C PHE A 156 -18.04 -5.01 20.25
N ALA A 157 -17.75 -4.35 21.38
CA ALA A 157 -16.75 -4.79 22.35
C ALA A 157 -17.01 -6.19 22.98
N GLU A 158 -18.26 -6.65 23.00
CA GLU A 158 -18.61 -7.97 23.52
C GLU A 158 -18.48 -9.09 22.47
N ASN A 159 -18.27 -8.75 21.19
CA ASN A 159 -18.04 -9.72 20.12
C ASN A 159 -16.53 -9.87 19.84
N PRO A 160 -15.91 -11.01 20.18
CA PRO A 160 -14.47 -11.19 19.99
C PRO A 160 -14.04 -11.17 18.53
N GLU A 161 -14.85 -11.67 17.60
CA GLU A 161 -14.54 -11.67 16.16
C GLU A 161 -14.60 -10.25 15.60
N ALA A 162 -15.62 -9.48 15.97
CA ALA A 162 -15.74 -8.08 15.56
C ALA A 162 -14.57 -7.25 16.10
N ARG A 163 -14.16 -7.50 17.35
CA ARG A 163 -13.00 -6.83 17.95
C ARG A 163 -11.71 -7.10 17.19
N GLU A 164 -11.44 -8.36 16.84
CA GLU A 164 -10.23 -8.69 16.07
C GLU A 164 -10.24 -7.97 14.71
N LEU A 165 -11.40 -7.93 14.04
CA LEU A 165 -11.55 -7.25 12.77
C LEU A 165 -11.27 -5.75 12.89
N PHE A 166 -11.89 -5.06 13.85
CA PHE A 166 -11.70 -3.61 14.01
C PHE A 166 -10.31 -3.25 14.53
N ASP A 167 -9.69 -4.09 15.36
CA ASP A 167 -8.29 -3.90 15.76
C ASP A 167 -7.35 -3.99 14.55
N ALA A 168 -7.61 -4.91 13.62
CA ALA A 168 -6.86 -5.01 12.37
C ALA A 168 -7.12 -3.82 11.42
N GLU A 169 -8.35 -3.31 11.37
CA GLU A 169 -8.70 -2.12 10.59
C GLU A 169 -8.02 -0.86 11.15
N ILE A 170 -7.99 -0.70 12.48
CA ILE A 170 -7.25 0.36 13.16
C ILE A 170 -5.75 0.25 12.85
N ASP A 171 -5.15 -0.94 12.97
CA ASP A 171 -3.74 -1.15 12.59
C ASP A 171 -3.47 -0.75 11.13
N ALA A 172 -4.40 -1.05 10.21
CA ALA A 172 -4.26 -0.69 8.81
C ALA A 172 -4.31 0.82 8.59
N ILE A 173 -5.28 1.51 9.18
CA ILE A 173 -5.44 2.97 9.07
C ILE A 173 -4.24 3.69 9.69
N GLU A 174 -3.84 3.31 10.91
CA GLU A 174 -2.68 3.92 11.58
C GLU A 174 -1.38 3.67 10.81
N GLY A 175 -1.23 2.49 10.21
CA GLY A 175 -0.14 2.18 9.29
C GLY A 175 -0.10 3.16 8.11
N VAL A 176 -1.22 3.36 7.41
CA VAL A 176 -1.29 4.32 6.29
C VAL A 176 -0.98 5.75 6.76
N GLN A 177 -1.55 6.19 7.88
CA GLN A 177 -1.25 7.51 8.44
C GLN A 177 0.24 7.69 8.74
N CYS A 178 0.90 6.66 9.26
CA CYS A 178 2.34 6.66 9.48
C CYS A 178 3.13 6.76 8.15
N TRP A 179 2.75 5.98 7.14
CA TRP A 179 3.41 6.05 5.83
C TRP A 179 3.24 7.41 5.16
N VAL A 180 2.04 7.98 5.17
CA VAL A 180 1.76 9.34 4.66
C VAL A 180 2.63 10.37 5.38
N ARG A 181 2.84 10.24 6.69
CA ARG A 181 3.78 11.08 7.46
C ARG A 181 5.21 10.96 6.95
N HIS A 182 5.72 9.74 6.76
CA HIS A 182 7.07 9.54 6.20
C HIS A 182 7.22 10.16 4.81
N LEU A 183 6.19 10.08 3.97
CA LEU A 183 6.18 10.74 2.66
C LEU A 183 6.21 12.28 2.79
N ALA A 184 5.43 12.85 3.70
CA ALA A 184 5.42 14.29 3.97
C ALA A 184 6.80 14.78 4.46
N GLU A 185 7.40 14.07 5.42
CA GLU A 185 8.72 14.37 5.97
C GLU A 185 9.82 14.25 4.90
N ALA A 186 9.75 13.23 4.03
CA ALA A 186 10.69 13.07 2.93
C ALA A 186 10.57 14.19 1.89
N ALA A 187 9.35 14.64 1.59
CA ALA A 187 9.11 15.76 0.68
C ALA A 187 9.62 17.08 1.25
N ASP A 188 9.35 17.35 2.53
CA ASP A 188 9.85 18.53 3.24
C ASP A 188 11.38 18.54 3.34
N LYS A 189 12.00 17.40 3.67
CA LYS A 189 13.46 17.30 3.68
C LYS A 189 14.06 17.60 2.31
N LYS A 190 13.43 17.10 1.23
CA LYS A 190 13.92 17.30 -0.14
C LYS A 190 13.75 18.74 -0.59
N SER A 191 12.66 19.41 -0.22
CA SER A 191 12.40 20.82 -0.60
C SER A 191 13.49 21.76 -0.07
N ARG A 192 13.97 21.54 1.15
CA ARG A 192 15.03 22.35 1.79
C ARG A 192 16.34 22.38 1.01
N SER A 193 16.63 21.33 0.24
CA SER A 193 17.84 21.23 -0.60
C SER A 193 17.59 21.52 -2.08
N GLU A 194 16.33 21.72 -2.49
CA GLU A 194 15.97 21.93 -3.90
C GLU A 194 16.29 23.36 -4.33
N THR A 195 17.03 23.52 -5.43
CA THR A 195 17.47 24.83 -5.93
C THR A 195 16.50 25.42 -6.95
N ASP A 196 15.78 24.59 -7.71
CA ASP A 196 14.80 25.06 -8.68
C ASP A 196 13.52 25.51 -7.95
N PRO A 197 13.11 26.79 -8.05
CA PRO A 197 11.98 27.31 -7.29
C PRO A 197 10.65 26.64 -7.63
N VAL A 198 10.48 26.14 -8.87
CA VAL A 198 9.25 25.45 -9.29
C VAL A 198 9.17 24.07 -8.63
N LEU A 199 10.29 23.35 -8.60
CA LEU A 199 10.36 22.03 -7.97
C LEU A 199 10.26 22.14 -6.45
N ARG A 200 10.90 23.15 -5.85
CA ARG A 200 10.81 23.42 -4.42
C ARG A 200 9.37 23.67 -4.00
N ASN A 201 8.66 24.57 -4.68
CA ASN A 201 7.25 24.85 -4.41
C ASN A 201 6.38 23.60 -4.55
N ASN A 202 6.68 22.74 -5.53
CA ASN A 202 5.97 21.47 -5.70
C ASN A 202 6.17 20.52 -4.51
N LEU A 203 7.42 20.39 -4.02
CA LEU A 203 7.75 19.57 -2.85
C LEU A 203 7.16 20.11 -1.55
N GLU A 204 7.20 21.43 -1.35
CA GLU A 204 6.57 22.09 -0.19
C GLU A 204 5.05 21.86 -0.18
N SER A 205 4.41 22.02 -1.35
CA SER A 205 2.98 21.73 -1.51
C SER A 205 2.68 20.25 -1.25
N MET A 206 3.52 19.34 -1.77
CA MET A 206 3.38 17.90 -1.56
C MET A 206 3.47 17.55 -0.07
N ALA A 207 4.45 18.11 0.65
CA ALA A 207 4.59 17.91 2.10
C ALA A 207 3.37 18.44 2.85
N ALA A 208 2.93 19.67 2.58
CA ALA A 208 1.78 20.28 3.23
C ALA A 208 0.48 19.49 3.03
N ILE A 209 0.22 19.03 1.79
CA ILE A 209 -0.93 18.19 1.46
C ILE A 209 -0.87 16.88 2.23
N ASN A 210 0.26 16.18 2.21
CA ASN A 210 0.36 14.89 2.90
C ASN A 210 0.23 15.05 4.42
N TYR A 211 0.80 16.10 5.03
CA TYR A 211 0.58 16.37 6.46
C TYR A 211 -0.89 16.57 6.82
N LYS A 212 -1.65 17.31 5.98
CA LYS A 212 -3.09 17.48 6.16
C LYS A 212 -3.83 16.14 6.04
N LEU A 213 -3.55 15.40 4.98
CA LEU A 213 -4.23 14.14 4.67
C LEU A 213 -4.02 13.04 5.70
N ILE A 214 -3.04 13.15 6.61
CA ILE A 214 -2.90 12.23 7.74
C ILE A 214 -4.20 12.14 8.55
N ALA A 215 -4.89 13.26 8.77
CA ALA A 215 -6.08 13.29 9.63
C ALA A 215 -7.31 13.91 8.97
N SER A 216 -7.12 14.85 8.04
CA SER A 216 -8.23 15.59 7.44
C SER A 216 -8.65 14.98 6.09
N PRO A 217 -9.95 15.06 5.74
CA PRO A 217 -10.40 14.75 4.40
C PRO A 217 -9.81 15.71 3.36
N PRO A 218 -9.72 15.30 2.08
CA PRO A 218 -9.32 16.18 0.99
C PRO A 218 -10.38 17.25 0.73
N GLU A 219 -9.93 18.45 0.36
CA GLU A 219 -10.75 19.63 0.02
C GLU A 219 -10.46 20.14 -1.41
N THR A 220 -9.42 19.62 -2.07
CA THR A 220 -9.04 19.99 -3.43
C THR A 220 -8.79 18.76 -4.30
N LEU A 221 -8.83 18.94 -5.63
CA LEU A 221 -8.55 17.88 -6.59
C LEU A 221 -7.15 17.25 -6.44
N ARG A 222 -6.17 18.00 -5.92
CA ARG A 222 -4.81 17.46 -5.72
C ARG A 222 -4.70 16.63 -4.45
N GLU A 223 -5.56 16.93 -3.48
CA GLU A 223 -5.62 16.20 -2.20
C GLU A 223 -6.43 14.90 -2.34
N ALA A 224 -7.45 14.90 -3.21
CA ALA A 224 -8.27 13.73 -3.57
C ALA A 224 -7.51 12.76 -4.48
#